data_AF-X8CHY0-F1
#
_entry.id   AF-X8CHY0-F1
#
_cell.length_a   1.000
_cell.length_b   1.000
_cell.length_c   1.000
_cell.angle_alpha   90.00
_cell.angle_beta   90.00
_cell.angle_gamma   90.00
#
_symmetry.space_group_name_H-M   'P 1'
#
loop_
_entity.id
_entity.type
_entity.pdbx_description
1 polymer ?
#
loop_
_entity_poly.entity_id
_entity_poly.type
_entity_poly.pdbx_seq_one_letter_code
_entity_poly.pdbx_strand_id
1 'polypeptide(L)'
;MVLIDSDGSLDAHAVIGCGEPQVVVRRGVAYAARLRPVRADSAIGLPAGGWRLDAGGEGTLEDLVVSPCPRTELTAGQVRVAVAAVGVNFRDVLVALGMYPGGGQLGPRAPVWSSRSPPT
;
A
#
# COMPACT_ATOMS: atom_id res chain seq x y z
N MET A 1 -16.53 17.01 -29.52
CA MET A 1 -17.21 15.98 -28.69
C MET A 1 -16.26 15.66 -27.55
N VAL A 2 -16.70 15.80 -26.31
CA VAL A 2 -15.90 15.53 -25.09
C VAL A 2 -16.57 14.38 -24.33
N LEU A 3 -15.77 13.43 -23.85
CA LEU A 3 -16.24 12.39 -22.94
C LEU A 3 -16.08 12.87 -21.49
N ILE A 4 -17.16 12.82 -20.72
CA ILE A 4 -17.16 13.24 -19.32
C ILE A 4 -17.60 12.07 -18.45
N ASP A 5 -16.70 11.54 -17.64
CA ASP A 5 -17.02 10.64 -16.53
C ASP A 5 -17.13 11.49 -15.26
N SER A 6 -18.34 11.64 -14.70
CA SER A 6 -18.60 12.54 -13.57
C SER A 6 -19.27 11.82 -12.40
N ASP A 7 -18.88 12.20 -11.19
CA ASP A 7 -19.57 11.84 -9.95
C ASP A 7 -20.68 12.85 -9.56
N GLY A 8 -21.00 13.80 -10.45
CA GLY A 8 -22.04 14.82 -10.25
C GLY A 8 -21.60 16.05 -9.44
N SER A 9 -20.33 16.13 -9.05
CA SER A 9 -19.81 17.23 -8.24
C SER A 9 -19.52 18.53 -9.01
N LEU A 10 -19.52 18.48 -10.34
CA LEU A 10 -19.49 19.65 -11.22
C LEU A 10 -20.56 19.53 -12.30
N ASP A 11 -21.09 20.68 -12.70
CA ASP A 11 -21.91 20.80 -13.90
C ASP A 11 -21.06 20.48 -15.15
N ALA A 12 -21.57 19.58 -16.00
CA ALA A 12 -20.95 19.25 -17.27
C ALA A 12 -20.72 20.51 -18.15
N HIS A 13 -21.62 21.49 -18.09
CA HIS A 13 -21.45 22.75 -18.85
C HIS A 13 -20.20 23.53 -18.46
N ALA A 14 -19.73 23.41 -17.21
CA ALA A 14 -18.50 24.05 -16.76
C ALA A 14 -17.22 23.43 -17.36
N VAL A 15 -17.28 22.18 -17.82
CA VAL A 15 -16.12 21.43 -18.33
C VAL A 15 -16.18 21.14 -19.83
N ILE A 16 -17.34 21.24 -20.48
CA ILE A 16 -17.46 20.96 -21.93
C ILE A 16 -16.54 21.84 -22.80
N GLY A 17 -16.24 23.06 -22.34
CA GLY A 17 -15.36 24.01 -23.04
C GLY A 17 -13.87 23.93 -22.69
N CYS A 18 -13.44 22.96 -21.88
CA CYS A 18 -12.05 22.92 -21.38
C CYS A 18 -10.97 22.59 -22.43
N GLY A 19 -11.37 22.23 -23.66
CA GLY A 19 -10.44 21.88 -24.74
C GLY A 19 -9.89 20.46 -24.65
N GLU A 20 -10.27 19.68 -23.64
CA GLU A 20 -9.88 18.29 -23.50
C GLU A 20 -10.84 17.35 -24.25
N PRO A 21 -10.34 16.29 -24.89
CA PRO A 21 -11.19 15.28 -25.52
C PRO A 21 -11.89 14.39 -24.50
N GLN A 22 -11.30 14.20 -23.31
CA GLN A 22 -11.83 13.36 -22.23
C GLN A 22 -11.46 13.93 -20.86
N VAL A 23 -12.41 13.95 -19.93
CA VAL A 23 -12.20 14.37 -18.54
C VAL A 23 -12.89 13.44 -17.55
N VAL A 24 -12.29 13.32 -16.37
CA VAL A 24 -12.90 12.67 -15.20
C VAL A 24 -13.16 13.74 -14.15
N VAL A 25 -14.39 13.85 -13.65
CA VAL A 25 -14.76 14.76 -12.56
C VAL A 25 -14.91 13.95 -11.28
N ARG A 26 -14.12 14.30 -10.27
CA ARG A 26 -14.25 13.75 -8.91
C ARG A 26 -14.15 14.85 -7.88
N ARG A 27 -15.07 14.87 -6.90
CA ARG A 27 -15.05 15.78 -5.74
C ARG A 27 -14.85 17.26 -6.09
N GLY A 28 -15.49 17.72 -7.17
CA GLY A 28 -15.47 19.11 -7.61
C GLY A 28 -14.28 19.47 -8.50
N VAL A 29 -13.47 18.48 -8.92
CA VAL A 29 -12.24 18.71 -9.68
C VAL A 29 -12.28 17.91 -10.98
N ALA A 30 -11.98 18.57 -12.10
CA ALA A 30 -11.83 17.94 -13.40
C ALA A 30 -10.37 17.54 -13.64
N TYR A 31 -10.16 16.28 -14.01
CA TYR A 31 -8.87 15.68 -14.31
C TYR A 31 -8.80 15.31 -15.78
N ALA A 32 -7.68 15.65 -16.42
CA ALA A 32 -7.37 15.25 -17.79
C ALA A 32 -6.17 14.29 -17.80
N ALA A 33 -6.25 13.22 -18.59
CA ALA A 33 -5.17 12.25 -18.71
C ALA A 33 -4.01 12.82 -19.52
N ARG A 34 -2.77 12.60 -19.04
CA ARG A 34 -1.54 12.93 -19.76
C ARG A 34 -0.53 11.80 -19.60
N LEU A 35 0.07 11.38 -20.71
CA LEU A 35 1.21 10.48 -20.66
C LEU A 35 2.43 11.24 -20.13
N ARG A 36 3.13 10.63 -19.18
CA ARG A 36 4.44 11.09 -18.72
C ARG A 36 5.39 9.89 -18.65
N PRO A 37 6.68 10.09 -18.94
CA PRO A 37 7.69 9.06 -18.70
C PRO A 37 7.66 8.62 -17.23
N VAL A 38 7.66 7.31 -17.00
CA VAL A 38 7.82 6.74 -15.67
C VAL A 38 9.26 6.98 -15.24
N ARG A 39 9.46 7.65 -14.11
CA ARG A 39 10.80 7.84 -13.55
C ARG A 39 11.21 6.59 -12.80
N ALA A 40 12.49 6.22 -12.86
CA ALA A 40 12.99 5.00 -12.21
C ALA A 40 12.83 5.03 -10.67
N ASP A 41 12.67 6.21 -10.07
CA ASP A 41 12.43 6.44 -8.63
C ASP A 41 10.94 6.38 -8.24
N SER A 42 10.01 6.23 -9.20
CA SER A 42 8.57 6.25 -8.92
C SER A 42 8.02 4.96 -8.33
N ALA A 43 8.85 3.92 -8.21
CA ALA A 43 8.52 2.66 -7.59
C ALA A 43 9.61 2.22 -6.62
N ILE A 44 9.20 1.64 -5.49
CA ILE A 44 10.14 1.05 -4.54
C ILE A 44 10.72 -0.22 -5.17
N GLY A 45 12.02 -0.22 -5.45
CA GLY A 45 12.73 -1.39 -5.95
C GLY A 45 12.78 -2.48 -4.89
N LEU A 46 12.40 -3.71 -5.27
CA LEU A 46 12.47 -4.86 -4.38
C LEU A 46 13.85 -5.54 -4.52
N PRO A 47 14.52 -5.87 -3.40
CA PRO A 47 15.79 -6.57 -3.45
C PRO A 47 15.59 -8.03 -3.90
N ALA A 48 16.64 -8.64 -4.42
CA ALA A 48 16.63 -10.07 -4.69
C ALA A 48 16.53 -10.87 -3.37
N GLY A 49 15.68 -11.89 -3.34
CA GLY A 49 15.48 -12.73 -2.17
C GLY A 49 14.36 -12.25 -1.24
N GLY A 50 14.43 -12.64 0.03
CA GLY A 50 13.41 -12.28 1.02
C GLY A 50 13.52 -10.82 1.43
N TRP A 51 12.37 -10.14 1.50
CA TRP A 51 12.27 -8.74 1.88
C TRP A 51 11.03 -8.52 2.74
N ARG A 52 11.01 -7.38 3.43
CA ARG A 52 9.85 -6.90 4.18
C ARG A 52 9.73 -5.40 4.04
N LEU A 53 8.53 -4.88 4.22
CA LEU A 53 8.26 -3.44 4.29
C LEU A 53 8.35 -3.01 5.77
N ASP A 54 9.12 -1.97 6.06
CA ASP A 54 9.27 -1.37 7.38
C ASP A 54 8.96 0.13 7.33
N ALA A 55 8.62 0.72 8.48
CA ALA A 55 8.51 2.16 8.63
C ALA A 55 9.91 2.81 8.71
N GLY A 56 10.19 3.80 7.87
CA GLY A 56 11.36 4.67 8.05
C GLY A 56 11.05 5.71 9.11
N GLY A 57 11.99 5.92 10.02
CA GLY A 57 11.73 6.49 11.35
C GLY A 57 11.23 7.94 11.43
N GLU A 58 10.89 8.61 10.32
CA GLU A 58 10.40 10.00 10.34
C GLU A 58 8.86 10.10 10.46
N GLY A 59 8.15 8.97 10.41
CA GLY A 59 6.71 8.93 10.70
C GLY A 59 5.85 9.49 9.56
N THR A 60 6.34 9.41 8.33
CA THR A 60 5.56 9.70 7.13
C THR A 60 5.37 8.44 6.29
N LEU A 61 4.43 8.46 5.34
CA LEU A 61 4.24 7.32 4.43
C LEU A 61 5.34 7.27 3.36
N GLU A 62 5.96 8.41 3.10
CA GLU A 62 7.08 8.59 2.20
C GLU A 62 8.34 7.89 2.71
N ASP A 63 8.44 7.66 4.02
CA ASP A 63 9.60 7.02 4.65
C ASP A 63 9.54 5.49 4.65
N LEU A 64 8.52 4.87 4.05
CA LEU A 64 8.45 3.41 3.99
C LEU A 64 9.68 2.84 3.26
N VAL A 65 10.37 1.92 3.92
CA VAL A 65 11.59 1.29 3.40
C VAL A 65 11.39 -0.21 3.19
N VAL A 66 12.01 -0.74 2.13
CA VAL A 66 12.10 -2.19 1.93
C VAL A 66 13.42 -2.68 2.49
N SER A 67 13.32 -3.51 3.53
CA SER A 67 14.46 -4.08 4.24
C SER A 67 14.66 -5.54 3.82
N PRO A 68 15.91 -6.02 3.68
CA PRO A 68 16.18 -7.44 3.52
C PRO A 68 15.60 -8.26 4.67
N CYS A 69 14.99 -9.39 4.34
CA CYS A 69 14.45 -10.35 5.29
C CYS A 69 14.96 -11.75 4.93
N PRO A 70 16.15 -12.15 5.46
CA PRO A 70 16.71 -13.47 5.20
C PRO A 70 15.78 -14.57 5.65
N ARG A 71 15.72 -15.65 4.88
CA ARG A 71 14.94 -16.84 5.22
C ARG A 71 15.57 -17.54 6.42
N THR A 72 14.79 -17.76 7.47
CA THR A 72 15.21 -18.55 8.64
C THR A 72 14.75 -19.99 8.51
N GLU A 73 15.46 -20.93 9.14
CA GLU A 73 15.02 -22.33 9.21
C GLU A 73 13.70 -22.48 9.96
N LEU A 74 12.90 -23.47 9.55
CA LEU A 74 11.63 -23.77 10.23
C LEU A 74 11.87 -24.70 11.40
N THR A 75 11.18 -24.44 12.51
CA THR A 75 11.08 -25.38 13.63
C THR A 75 9.77 -26.16 13.59
N ALA A 76 9.65 -27.16 14.47
CA ALA A 76 8.43 -27.94 14.60
C ALA A 76 7.20 -27.03 14.84
N GLY A 77 6.15 -27.24 14.04
CA GLY A 77 4.91 -26.45 14.09
C GLY A 77 4.91 -25.18 13.25
N GLN A 78 6.01 -24.86 12.55
CA GLN A 78 6.08 -23.71 11.66
C GLN A 78 5.87 -24.10 10.19
N VAL A 79 5.21 -23.22 9.44
CA VAL A 79 5.06 -23.32 7.99
C VAL A 79 5.56 -22.06 7.33
N ARG A 80 6.01 -22.19 6.08
CA ARG A 80 6.41 -21.04 5.25
C ARG A 80 5.39 -20.83 4.14
N VAL A 81 4.90 -19.61 4.03
CA VAL A 81 3.89 -19.22 3.05
C VAL A 81 4.53 -18.25 2.06
N ALA A 82 4.39 -18.54 0.77
CA ALA A 82 4.68 -17.58 -0.28
C ALA A 82 3.52 -16.58 -0.37
N VAL A 83 3.73 -15.34 0.05
CA VAL A 83 2.69 -14.31 0.10
C VAL A 83 2.58 -13.64 -1.27
N ALA A 84 1.44 -13.80 -1.93
CA ALA A 84 1.13 -13.09 -3.18
C ALA A 84 0.47 -11.73 -2.92
N ALA A 85 -0.30 -11.62 -1.84
CA ALA A 85 -0.97 -10.39 -1.42
C ALA A 85 -1.22 -10.41 0.09
N VAL A 86 -1.28 -9.22 0.69
CA VAL A 86 -1.58 -9.04 2.12
C VAL A 86 -2.45 -7.79 2.30
N GLY A 87 -3.39 -7.86 3.25
CA GLY A 87 -4.20 -6.71 3.63
C GLY A 87 -3.41 -5.73 4.52
N VAL A 88 -3.66 -4.44 4.36
CA VAL A 88 -3.14 -3.37 5.22
C VAL A 88 -4.23 -3.01 6.23
N ASN A 89 -3.88 -3.02 7.52
CA ASN A 89 -4.79 -2.64 8.60
C ASN A 89 -4.56 -1.19 9.03
N PHE A 90 -5.52 -0.60 9.75
CA PHE A 90 -5.35 0.74 10.33
C PHE A 90 -4.15 0.83 11.28
N ARG A 91 -3.86 -0.24 12.02
CA ARG A 91 -2.65 -0.37 12.83
C ARG A 91 -1.38 -0.13 12.01
N ASP A 92 -1.31 -0.67 10.80
CA ASP A 92 -0.13 -0.55 9.94
C ASP A 92 0.08 0.91 9.52
N VAL A 93 -1.00 1.65 9.28
CA VAL A 93 -0.94 3.10 9.03
C VAL A 93 -0.40 3.85 10.25
N LEU A 94 -0.87 3.52 11.46
CA LEU A 94 -0.37 4.15 12.69
C LEU A 94 1.11 3.82 12.96
N VAL A 95 1.54 2.61 12.62
CA VAL A 95 2.95 2.19 12.73
C VAL A 95 3.81 2.96 11.72
N ALA A 96 3.35 3.07 10.46
CA ALA A 96 4.05 3.85 9.43
C ALA A 96 4.19 5.33 9.83
N LEU A 97 3.15 5.91 10.43
CA LEU A 97 3.16 7.30 10.88
C LEU A 97 3.86 7.53 12.23
N GLY A 98 4.48 6.51 12.83
CA GLY A 98 5.14 6.62 14.14
C GLY A 98 4.20 6.91 15.31
N MET A 99 2.88 6.78 15.12
CA MET A 99 1.84 7.12 16.10
C MET A 99 1.43 5.92 16.97
N TYR A 100 1.99 4.73 16.72
CA TYR A 100 1.63 3.51 17.45
C TYR A 100 2.43 3.37 18.78
N PRO A 101 1.76 3.36 19.96
CA PRO A 101 2.45 3.28 21.24
C PRO A 101 3.23 1.97 21.37
N GLY A 102 4.52 2.06 21.75
CA GLY A 102 5.41 0.90 21.92
C GLY A 102 6.10 0.41 20.63
N GLY A 103 5.91 1.11 19.51
CA GLY A 103 6.46 0.70 18.22
C GLY A 103 5.77 -0.55 17.66
N GLY A 104 6.08 -0.89 16.40
CA GLY A 104 5.47 -2.04 15.75
C GLY A 104 6.11 -2.34 14.41
N GLN A 105 5.85 -3.56 13.92
CA GLN A 105 6.19 -3.95 12.56
C GLN A 105 4.95 -3.89 11.68
N LEU A 106 5.15 -3.45 10.43
CA LEU A 106 4.12 -3.45 9.40
C LEU A 106 3.77 -4.89 9.00
N GLY A 107 2.48 -5.10 8.73
CA GLY A 107 1.95 -6.36 8.24
C GLY A 107 1.31 -7.22 9.34
N PRO A 108 0.61 -8.28 8.93
CA PRO A 108 -0.08 -9.15 9.86
C PRO A 108 0.93 -9.81 10.79
N ARG A 109 0.67 -9.73 12.09
CA ARG A 109 1.37 -10.58 13.05
C ARG A 109 1.05 -12.03 12.67
N ALA A 110 2.06 -12.84 12.37
CA ALA A 110 1.83 -14.26 12.09
C ALA A 110 1.04 -14.87 13.28
N PRO A 111 -0.08 -15.55 13.03
CA PRO A 111 -0.83 -16.19 14.10
C PRO A 111 0.07 -17.23 14.76
N VAL A 112 0.36 -17.05 16.05
CA VAL A 112 1.02 -18.06 16.87
C VAL A 112 -0.02 -19.14 17.16
N TRP A 113 -0.03 -20.21 16.36
CA TRP A 113 -0.78 -21.41 16.66
C TRP A 113 -0.08 -22.14 17.81
N SER A 114 -0.61 -22.00 19.04
CA SER A 114 -0.19 -22.89 20.13
C SER A 114 -1.00 -24.18 20.03
N SER A 115 -0.34 -25.27 19.63
CA SER A 115 -0.93 -26.60 19.77
C SER A 115 -1.01 -26.93 21.26
N ARG A 116 -2.18 -26.79 21.86
CA ARG A 116 -2.45 -27.48 23.13
C ARG A 116 -2.61 -28.96 22.81
N SER A 117 -1.66 -29.78 23.22
CA SER A 117 -1.84 -31.23 23.25
C SER A 117 -3.01 -31.56 24.18
N PRO A 118 -3.90 -32.49 23.82
CA PRO A 118 -4.95 -32.95 24.74
C PRO A 118 -4.31 -33.72 25.91
N PRO A 119 -4.88 -33.62 27.13
CA PRO A 119 -4.42 -34.42 28.26
C PRO A 119 -4.69 -35.91 28.00
N THR A 120 -3.71 -36.73 28.41
CA THR A 120 -3.67 -38.21 28.33
C THR A 120 -4.85 -38.88 29.01
#